data_AF-A0A7W1S2Y6-F1
#
_entry.id   AF-A0A7W1S2Y6-F1
#
_cell.length_a   1.000
_cell.length_b   1.000
_cell.length_c   1.000
_cell.angle_alpha   90.00
_cell.angle_beta   90.00
_cell.angle_gamma   90.00
#
_symmetry.space_group_name_H-M   'P 1'
#
loop_
_entity.id
_entity.type
_entity.pdbx_description
1 polymer ?
#
loop_
_entity_poly.entity_id
_entity_poly.type
_entity_poly.pdbx_seq_one_letter_code
_entity_poly.pdbx_strand_id
1 'polypeptide(L)'
;MPSKADRLKQNPPTFGDMMDTAVGAKVIEKQIIVRDENAIQRNDDGTMTYKRFTMTATGLTIPDGIEEPEWIEVGNVIKSLESSISWVLGDWAEYANRVWRFSYEDIAKHFGYEEETLMTYGWVCRSVPTSIRNRGVYFGHARLIAPLDKTPDLQSAWLQYSAVLRLRVKDLKDEMGLLAVMPVDAAIGWLDTAMTEQKRLIEYDQFKPKQKTKKANAEKERVMTFRAYVDSTVDKLPYMDRTARAAFIERTSWLADYYAKLTEQAKGSQ
;
A
#
# COMPACT_ATOMS: atom_id res chain seq x y z
N MET A 1 44.70 13.33 13.14
CA MET A 1 43.28 13.40 12.72
C MET A 1 43.03 14.78 12.11
N PRO A 2 42.44 14.90 10.92
CA PRO A 2 42.20 16.21 10.32
C PRO A 2 41.21 17.04 11.14
N SER A 3 41.41 18.37 11.14
CA SER A 3 40.65 19.30 11.96
C SER A 3 39.19 19.39 11.50
N LYS A 4 38.31 19.93 12.36
CA LYS A 4 36.88 20.14 12.05
C LYS A 4 36.69 21.08 10.83
N ALA A 5 37.66 21.96 10.56
CA ALA A 5 37.68 22.86 9.42
C ALA A 5 38.09 22.17 8.11
N ASP A 6 38.90 21.11 8.18
CA ASP A 6 39.32 20.34 7.00
C ASP A 6 38.21 19.43 6.46
N ARG A 7 37.31 18.97 7.33
CA ARG A 7 36.11 18.18 6.96
C ARG A 7 35.02 18.98 6.25
N LEU A 8 35.04 20.31 6.36
CA LEU A 8 34.03 21.20 5.76
C LEU A 8 34.39 21.69 4.35
N LYS A 9 35.59 21.34 3.84
CA LYS A 9 36.08 21.74 2.51
C LYS A 9 36.01 20.63 1.46
N GLN A 10 35.61 19.42 1.84
CA GLN A 10 35.41 18.32 0.92
C GLN A 10 33.93 18.27 0.56
N ASN A 11 33.63 18.32 -0.74
CA ASN A 11 32.29 17.98 -1.21
C ASN A 11 31.93 16.60 -0.63
N PRO A 12 30.71 16.42 -0.08
CA PRO A 12 30.28 15.11 0.35
C PRO A 12 30.47 14.12 -0.82
N PRO A 13 31.02 12.93 -0.56
CA PRO A 13 31.25 11.94 -1.60
C PRO A 13 29.92 11.69 -2.32
N THR A 14 29.98 11.66 -3.65
CA THR A 14 28.80 11.39 -4.46
C THR A 14 28.32 9.96 -4.23
N PHE A 15 27.09 9.67 -4.66
CA PHE A 15 26.53 8.32 -4.59
C PHE A 15 27.49 7.30 -5.25
N GLY A 16 28.09 7.64 -6.40
CA GLY A 16 29.08 6.80 -7.08
C GLY A 16 30.35 6.57 -6.25
N ASP A 17 30.91 7.62 -5.64
CA ASP A 17 32.14 7.53 -4.84
C ASP A 17 31.99 6.56 -3.65
N MET A 18 30.81 6.51 -3.02
CA MET A 18 30.56 5.63 -1.88
C MET A 18 30.40 4.16 -2.28
N MET A 19 29.87 3.87 -3.48
CA MET A 19 29.67 2.49 -3.94
C MET A 19 30.93 1.89 -4.56
N ASP A 20 31.74 2.71 -5.24
CA ASP A 20 33.01 2.25 -5.86
C ASP A 20 34.07 1.86 -4.81
N THR A 21 34.00 2.43 -3.60
CA THR A 21 34.94 2.11 -2.52
C THR A 21 34.72 0.70 -1.92
N ALA A 22 33.65 0.00 -2.29
CA ALA A 22 33.33 -1.34 -1.77
C ALA A 22 33.99 -2.51 -2.54
N VAL A 23 34.63 -2.27 -3.69
CA VAL A 23 35.20 -3.34 -4.53
C VAL A 23 36.71 -3.47 -4.33
N GLY A 24 37.11 -3.78 -3.09
CA GLY A 24 38.47 -4.25 -2.78
C GLY A 24 38.47 -5.76 -2.62
N ALA A 25 38.70 -6.52 -3.69
CA ALA A 25 38.78 -7.97 -3.63
C ALA A 25 39.96 -8.41 -2.73
N LYS A 26 39.67 -8.75 -1.47
CA LYS A 26 40.60 -9.48 -0.59
C LYS A 26 40.53 -10.96 -0.91
N VAL A 27 41.67 -11.56 -1.20
CA VAL A 27 41.84 -13.01 -1.30
C VAL A 27 41.47 -13.63 0.05
N ILE A 28 40.40 -14.41 0.09
CA ILE A 28 39.93 -15.09 1.31
C ILE A 28 40.58 -16.47 1.37
N GLU A 29 41.49 -16.67 2.33
CA GLU A 29 41.95 -18.01 2.74
C GLU A 29 40.74 -18.85 3.15
N LYS A 30 40.68 -20.09 2.66
CA LYS A 30 39.57 -21.04 2.75
C LYS A 30 38.91 -21.04 4.15
N GLN A 31 37.87 -20.21 4.33
CA GLN A 31 37.06 -20.19 5.53
C GLN A 31 36.11 -21.39 5.50
N ILE A 32 36.15 -22.21 6.55
CA ILE A 32 35.06 -23.14 6.86
C ILE A 32 33.90 -22.27 7.30
N ILE A 33 32.99 -21.94 6.38
CA ILE A 33 31.77 -21.20 6.71
C ILE A 33 30.88 -22.19 7.48
N VAL A 34 30.88 -22.10 8.81
CA VAL A 34 29.81 -22.69 9.62
C VAL A 34 28.55 -21.90 9.28
N ARG A 35 27.75 -22.44 8.37
CA ARG A 35 26.51 -21.81 7.92
C ARG A 35 25.41 -22.18 8.90
N ASP A 36 24.78 -21.16 9.50
CA ASP A 36 23.56 -21.34 10.26
C ASP A 36 22.51 -22.00 9.35
N GLU A 37 21.94 -23.12 9.78
CA GLU A 37 20.95 -23.88 9.04
C GLU A 37 19.67 -23.07 8.74
N ASN A 38 19.44 -21.99 9.49
CA ASN A 38 18.28 -21.12 9.36
C ASN A 38 18.59 -19.80 8.63
N ALA A 39 19.77 -19.66 8.01
CA ALA A 39 20.10 -18.48 7.22
C ALA A 39 19.43 -18.49 5.84
N ILE A 40 18.90 -17.34 5.43
CA ILE A 40 18.60 -17.07 4.02
C ILE A 40 19.91 -16.66 3.34
N GLN A 41 20.31 -17.39 2.32
CA GLN A 41 21.57 -17.20 1.60
C GLN A 41 21.29 -16.67 0.20
N ARG A 42 21.86 -15.52 -0.14
CA ARG A 42 21.83 -15.03 -1.52
C ARG A 42 22.90 -15.76 -2.32
N ASN A 43 22.51 -16.37 -3.44
CA ASN A 43 23.39 -17.05 -4.38
C ASN A 43 23.94 -16.04 -5.42
N ASP A 44 25.01 -16.41 -6.11
CA ASP A 44 25.67 -15.58 -7.12
C ASP A 44 24.77 -15.26 -8.33
N ASP A 45 23.80 -16.15 -8.62
CA ASP A 45 22.79 -15.97 -9.66
C ASP A 45 21.62 -15.06 -9.25
N GLY A 46 21.66 -14.50 -8.03
CA GLY A 46 20.64 -13.62 -7.48
C GLY A 46 19.45 -14.32 -6.83
N THR A 47 19.39 -15.66 -6.87
CA THR A 47 18.38 -16.42 -6.12
C THR A 47 18.70 -16.44 -4.62
N MET A 48 17.71 -16.80 -3.81
CA MET A 48 17.87 -16.91 -2.35
C MET A 48 17.55 -18.33 -1.90
N THR A 49 18.46 -18.97 -1.17
CA THR A 49 18.28 -20.31 -0.63
C THR A 49 17.94 -20.23 0.85
N TYR A 50 16.91 -20.96 1.27
CA TYR A 50 16.62 -21.25 2.67
C TYR A 50 16.52 -22.77 2.83
N LYS A 51 17.46 -23.36 3.57
CA LYS A 51 17.65 -24.82 3.63
C LYS A 51 17.72 -25.43 2.21
N ARG A 52 16.77 -26.28 1.85
CA ARG A 52 16.68 -26.92 0.52
C ARG A 52 15.77 -26.16 -0.44
N PHE A 53 15.08 -25.12 0.01
CA PHE A 53 14.16 -24.32 -0.82
C PHE A 53 14.92 -23.19 -1.52
N THR A 54 14.57 -22.95 -2.79
CA THR A 54 15.15 -21.85 -3.58
C THR A 54 14.06 -20.85 -3.96
N MET A 55 14.22 -19.61 -3.54
CA MET A 55 13.37 -18.47 -3.89
C MET A 55 13.99 -17.72 -5.07
N THR A 56 13.19 -17.51 -6.10
CA THR A 56 13.53 -16.65 -7.24
C THR A 56 12.73 -15.35 -7.16
N ALA A 57 12.96 -14.42 -8.09
CA ALA A 57 12.17 -13.20 -8.19
C ALA A 57 10.67 -13.44 -8.41
N THR A 58 10.29 -14.62 -8.94
CA THR A 58 8.91 -14.92 -9.36
C THR A 58 8.36 -16.23 -8.81
N GLY A 59 9.05 -16.91 -7.90
CA GLY A 59 8.56 -18.20 -7.40
C GLY A 59 9.43 -18.86 -6.32
N LEU A 60 8.93 -20.01 -5.86
CA LEU A 60 9.59 -20.89 -4.90
C LEU A 60 9.76 -22.26 -5.54
N THR A 61 11.00 -22.76 -5.58
CA THR A 61 11.30 -24.14 -5.95
C THR A 61 11.23 -25.01 -4.70
N ILE A 62 10.30 -25.96 -4.71
CA ILE A 62 10.08 -26.93 -3.63
C ILE A 62 10.76 -28.25 -4.01
N PRO A 63 11.72 -28.75 -3.21
CA PRO A 63 12.35 -30.04 -3.45
C PRO A 63 11.38 -31.22 -3.38
N ASP A 64 11.69 -32.30 -4.10
CA ASP A 64 10.99 -33.56 -3.94
C ASP A 64 11.24 -34.18 -2.56
N GLY A 65 10.22 -34.88 -2.04
CA GLY A 65 10.30 -35.61 -0.78
C GLY A 65 10.41 -34.71 0.46
N ILE A 66 9.88 -33.49 0.41
CA ILE A 66 9.74 -32.66 1.61
C ILE A 66 8.67 -33.21 2.56
N GLU A 67 8.91 -33.06 3.86
CA GLU A 67 7.93 -33.39 4.89
C GLU A 67 7.04 -32.17 5.22
N GLU A 68 5.86 -32.41 5.80
CA GLU A 68 4.93 -31.34 6.24
C GLU A 68 5.60 -30.31 7.16
N PRO A 69 6.46 -30.67 8.13
CA PRO A 69 7.14 -29.70 8.97
C PRO A 69 8.08 -28.77 8.18
N GLU A 70 8.81 -29.29 7.19
CA GLU A 70 9.68 -28.47 6.32
C GLU A 70 8.86 -27.46 5.51
N TRP A 71 7.68 -27.89 5.03
CA TRP A 71 6.76 -27.03 4.29
C TRP A 71 6.19 -25.90 5.16
N ILE A 72 5.78 -26.21 6.40
CA ILE A 72 5.29 -25.21 7.37
C ILE A 72 6.39 -24.21 7.71
N GLU A 73 7.61 -24.69 7.91
CA GLU A 73 8.75 -23.85 8.28
C GLU A 73 9.07 -22.81 7.21
N VAL A 74 9.23 -23.22 5.93
CA VAL A 74 9.49 -22.26 4.85
C VAL A 74 8.30 -21.29 4.68
N GLY A 75 7.07 -21.76 4.89
CA GLY A 75 5.89 -20.89 4.89
C GLY A 75 5.95 -19.78 5.94
N ASN A 76 6.46 -20.07 7.14
CA ASN A 76 6.64 -19.07 8.20
C ASN A 76 7.74 -18.06 7.86
N VAL A 77 8.82 -18.49 7.20
CA VAL A 77 9.87 -17.59 6.69
C VAL A 77 9.30 -16.64 5.65
N ILE A 78 8.57 -17.17 4.65
CA ILE A 78 7.93 -16.37 3.60
C ILE A 78 6.96 -15.36 4.19
N LYS A 79 6.11 -15.77 5.13
CA LYS A 79 5.18 -14.88 5.83
C LYS A 79 5.90 -13.76 6.58
N SER A 80 7.02 -14.07 7.22
CA SER A 80 7.82 -13.08 7.96
C SER A 80 8.47 -12.07 7.00
N LEU A 81 8.96 -12.53 5.85
CA LEU A 81 9.50 -11.65 4.80
C LEU A 81 8.40 -10.77 4.19
N GLU A 82 7.28 -11.36 3.77
CA GLU A 82 6.17 -10.67 3.12
C GLU A 82 5.64 -9.53 4.00
N SER A 83 5.45 -9.79 5.30
CA SER A 83 4.94 -8.80 6.24
C SER A 83 5.95 -7.71 6.64
N SER A 84 7.26 -7.92 6.42
CA SER A 84 8.33 -7.02 6.87
C SER A 84 9.06 -6.27 5.75
N ILE A 85 9.10 -6.80 4.53
CA ILE A 85 10.01 -6.28 3.48
C ILE A 85 9.72 -4.82 3.12
N SER A 86 8.45 -4.40 3.12
CA SER A 86 8.08 -3.00 2.86
C SER A 86 8.63 -2.06 3.94
N TRP A 87 8.60 -2.49 5.20
CA TRP A 87 9.16 -1.75 6.33
C TRP A 87 10.68 -1.66 6.23
N VAL A 88 11.35 -2.79 6.00
CA VAL A 88 12.81 -2.86 5.89
C VAL A 88 13.31 -2.01 4.73
N LEU A 89 12.65 -2.08 3.57
CA LEU A 89 12.99 -1.27 2.39
C LEU A 89 12.80 0.23 2.67
N GLY A 90 11.71 0.61 3.32
CA GLY A 90 11.45 2.01 3.68
C GLY A 90 12.45 2.56 4.70
N ASP A 91 12.77 1.81 5.75
CA ASP A 91 13.77 2.20 6.75
C ASP A 91 15.17 2.35 6.13
N TRP A 92 15.55 1.42 5.25
CA TRP A 92 16.81 1.46 4.51
C TRP A 92 16.91 2.70 3.61
N ALA A 93 15.88 2.97 2.80
CA ALA A 93 15.86 4.12 1.90
C ALA A 93 15.83 5.46 2.68
N GLU A 94 15.01 5.55 3.73
CA GLU A 94 14.94 6.74 4.59
C GLU A 94 16.27 6.99 5.32
N TYR A 95 16.97 5.93 5.75
CA TYR A 95 18.31 6.09 6.34
C TYR A 95 19.27 6.77 5.37
N ALA A 96 19.38 6.26 4.13
CA ALA A 96 20.26 6.82 3.12
C ALA A 96 19.91 8.29 2.81
N ASN A 97 18.62 8.60 2.67
CA ASN A 97 18.15 9.96 2.46
C ASN A 97 18.49 10.90 3.63
N ARG A 98 18.25 10.46 4.87
CA ARG A 98 18.45 11.28 6.06
C ARG A 98 19.93 11.48 6.40
N VAL A 99 20.75 10.43 6.28
CA VAL A 99 22.14 10.41 6.75
C VAL A 99 23.11 10.83 5.65
N TRP A 100 22.95 10.30 4.44
CA TRP A 100 23.85 10.57 3.31
C TRP A 100 23.29 11.56 2.30
N ARG A 101 22.04 12.03 2.48
CA ARG A 101 21.37 13.00 1.59
C ARG A 101 21.18 12.48 0.17
N PHE A 102 21.18 11.17 -0.02
CA PHE A 102 20.86 10.56 -1.30
C PHE A 102 19.39 10.77 -1.63
N SER A 103 19.11 11.22 -2.86
CA SER A 103 17.74 11.32 -3.34
C SER A 103 17.16 9.91 -3.52
N TYR A 104 15.85 9.75 -3.40
CA TYR A 104 15.22 8.47 -3.71
C TYR A 104 15.40 8.08 -5.19
N GLU A 105 15.51 9.08 -6.08
CA GLU A 105 15.82 8.90 -7.50
C GLU A 105 17.19 8.22 -7.71
N ASP A 106 18.24 8.69 -7.03
CA ASP A 106 19.60 8.12 -7.15
C ASP A 106 19.63 6.68 -6.63
N ILE A 107 18.99 6.43 -5.48
CA ILE A 107 18.88 5.08 -4.90
C ILE A 107 18.10 4.17 -5.87
N ALA A 108 16.98 4.65 -6.40
CA ALA A 108 16.14 3.89 -7.33
C ALA A 108 16.89 3.50 -8.60
N LYS A 109 17.56 4.46 -9.24
CA LYS A 109 18.38 4.24 -10.45
C LYS A 109 19.48 3.21 -10.24
N HIS A 110 20.16 3.26 -9.09
CA HIS A 110 21.26 2.36 -8.82
C HIS A 110 20.82 0.92 -8.53
N PHE A 111 19.74 0.75 -7.76
CA PHE A 111 19.30 -0.57 -7.30
C PHE A 111 18.18 -1.18 -8.16
N GLY A 112 17.69 -0.46 -9.17
CA GLY A 112 16.61 -0.93 -10.05
C GLY A 112 15.23 -0.90 -9.40
N TYR A 113 14.97 0.07 -8.52
CA TYR A 113 13.64 0.30 -7.96
C TYR A 113 12.90 1.40 -8.73
N GLU A 114 11.58 1.45 -8.55
CA GLU A 114 10.78 2.62 -8.89
C GLU A 114 10.95 3.69 -7.82
N GLU A 115 11.25 4.93 -8.22
CA GLU A 115 11.44 6.06 -7.30
C GLU A 115 10.22 6.26 -6.39
N GLU A 116 9.02 6.21 -6.96
CA GLU A 116 7.76 6.40 -6.23
C GLU A 116 7.59 5.39 -5.08
N THR A 117 8.09 4.16 -5.28
CA THR A 117 8.04 3.12 -4.24
C THR A 117 8.94 3.48 -3.07
N LEU A 118 10.19 3.86 -3.33
CA LEU A 118 11.13 4.27 -2.28
C LEU A 118 10.66 5.52 -1.56
N MET A 119 10.15 6.51 -2.30
CA MET A 119 9.61 7.74 -1.72
C MET A 119 8.42 7.45 -0.82
N THR A 120 7.47 6.64 -1.28
CA THR A 120 6.29 6.25 -0.49
C THR A 120 6.71 5.50 0.76
N TYR A 121 7.59 4.51 0.61
CA TYR A 121 7.95 3.63 1.73
C TYR A 121 8.79 4.37 2.78
N GLY A 122 9.75 5.19 2.33
CA GLY A 122 10.55 6.06 3.18
C GLY A 122 9.69 7.06 3.95
N TRP A 123 8.73 7.71 3.27
CA TRP A 123 7.77 8.61 3.93
C TRP A 123 6.95 7.90 5.01
N VAL A 124 6.37 6.73 4.73
CA VAL A 124 5.60 5.97 5.73
C VAL A 124 6.49 5.61 6.92
N CYS A 125 7.71 5.14 6.68
CA CYS A 125 8.62 4.73 7.74
C CYS A 125 9.09 5.91 8.61
N ARG A 126 9.24 7.09 8.01
CA ARG A 126 9.53 8.35 8.71
C ARG A 126 8.33 8.83 9.54
N SER A 127 7.11 8.75 8.99
CA SER A 127 5.88 9.22 9.63
C SER A 127 5.33 8.26 10.68
N VAL A 128 5.66 6.96 10.60
CA VAL A 128 5.28 5.92 11.55
C VAL A 128 6.56 5.30 12.13
N PRO A 129 7.18 5.92 13.14
CA PRO A 129 8.44 5.46 13.70
C PRO A 129 8.30 4.08 14.36
N THR A 130 9.40 3.34 14.43
CA THR A 130 9.43 1.96 14.95
C THR A 130 8.83 1.82 16.36
N SER A 131 8.86 2.87 17.18
CA SER A 131 8.30 2.89 18.54
C SER A 131 6.79 2.73 18.60
N ILE A 132 6.06 3.05 17.52
CA ILE A 132 4.59 2.93 17.46
C ILE A 132 4.10 1.89 16.45
N ARG A 133 5.02 1.24 15.71
CA ARG A 133 4.65 0.21 14.75
C ARG A 133 4.07 -1.00 15.48
N ASN A 134 2.94 -1.48 14.99
CA ASN A 134 2.24 -2.63 15.55
C ASN A 134 2.36 -3.82 14.60
N ARG A 135 2.81 -4.98 15.11
CA ARG A 135 2.99 -6.21 14.32
C ARG A 135 1.67 -6.77 13.74
N GLY A 136 0.54 -6.39 14.32
CA GLY A 136 -0.80 -6.72 13.79
C GLY A 136 -1.24 -5.84 12.63
N VAL A 137 -0.42 -4.88 12.20
CA VAL A 137 -0.75 -3.88 11.18
C VAL A 137 0.15 -4.05 9.95
N TYR A 138 -0.46 -4.40 8.82
CA TYR A 138 0.24 -4.44 7.52
C TYR A 138 0.57 -3.03 7.01
N PHE A 139 1.61 -2.93 6.16
CA PHE A 139 2.12 -1.66 5.63
C PHE A 139 1.04 -0.77 4.99
N GLY A 140 0.05 -1.36 4.31
CA GLY A 140 -1.06 -0.62 3.70
C GLY A 140 -1.91 0.17 4.69
N HIS A 141 -2.08 -0.32 5.92
CA HIS A 141 -2.76 0.43 6.98
C HIS A 141 -1.90 1.59 7.46
N ALA A 142 -0.61 1.33 7.72
CA ALA A 142 0.33 2.35 8.14
C ALA A 142 0.42 3.48 7.11
N ARG A 143 0.35 3.18 5.81
CA ARG A 143 0.27 4.18 4.75
C ARG A 143 -0.95 5.10 4.86
N LEU A 144 -2.11 4.57 5.23
CA LEU A 144 -3.32 5.39 5.45
C LEU A 144 -3.22 6.25 6.71
N ILE A 145 -2.51 5.76 7.73
CA ILE A 145 -2.38 6.39 9.04
C ILE A 145 -1.20 7.37 9.11
N ALA A 146 -0.19 7.22 8.25
CA ALA A 146 0.99 8.07 8.17
C ALA A 146 0.71 9.59 8.11
N PRO A 147 -0.35 10.09 7.43
CA PRO A 147 -0.70 11.51 7.45
C PRO A 147 -1.09 12.08 8.82
N LEU A 148 -1.35 11.23 9.82
CA LEU A 148 -1.70 11.65 11.19
C LEU A 148 -0.46 11.90 12.06
N ASP A 149 0.73 12.09 11.48
CA ASP A 149 2.00 12.30 12.18
C ASP A 149 2.01 13.52 13.13
N LYS A 150 1.13 14.50 12.88
CA LYS A 150 0.94 15.67 13.76
C LYS A 150 0.04 15.42 14.96
N THR A 151 -0.61 14.27 15.02
CA THR A 151 -1.48 13.85 16.14
C THR A 151 -1.06 12.43 16.59
N PRO A 152 0.09 12.28 17.29
CA PRO A 152 0.66 10.97 17.60
C PRO A 152 -0.27 10.03 18.38
N ASP A 153 -1.06 10.57 19.31
CA ASP A 153 -2.00 9.78 20.11
C ASP A 153 -3.11 9.18 19.24
N LEU A 154 -3.67 10.00 18.33
CA LEU A 154 -4.66 9.53 17.36
C LEU A 154 -4.06 8.54 16.36
N GLN A 155 -2.82 8.78 15.92
CA GLN A 155 -2.09 7.87 15.04
C GLN A 155 -1.90 6.49 15.70
N SER A 156 -1.46 6.48 16.96
CA SER A 156 -1.30 5.27 17.76
C SER A 156 -2.64 4.56 18.00
N ALA A 157 -3.70 5.30 18.32
CA ALA A 157 -5.05 4.75 18.52
C ALA A 157 -5.55 4.06 17.24
N TRP A 158 -5.36 4.64 16.06
CA TRP A 158 -5.74 4.00 14.79
C TRP A 158 -4.91 2.75 14.48
N LEU A 159 -3.60 2.76 14.77
CA LEU A 159 -2.75 1.57 14.61
C LEU A 159 -3.21 0.44 15.53
N GLN A 160 -3.52 0.76 16.79
CA GLN A 160 -4.00 -0.21 17.77
C GLN A 160 -5.39 -0.74 17.39
N TYR A 161 -6.32 0.14 17.04
CA TYR A 161 -7.67 -0.22 16.60
C TYR A 161 -7.64 -1.16 15.39
N SER A 162 -6.81 -0.84 14.39
CA SER A 162 -6.62 -1.69 13.20
C SER A 162 -6.10 -3.07 13.55
N ALA A 163 -5.16 -3.17 14.51
CA ALA A 163 -4.60 -4.43 14.95
C ALA A 163 -5.59 -5.27 15.76
N VAL A 164 -6.28 -4.64 16.72
CA VAL A 164 -7.22 -5.29 17.64
C VAL A 164 -8.40 -5.87 16.88
N LEU A 165 -9.03 -5.08 16.01
CA LEU A 165 -10.17 -5.54 15.21
C LEU A 165 -9.78 -6.21 13.89
N ARG A 166 -8.48 -6.36 13.62
CA ARG A 166 -7.93 -6.97 12.40
C ARG A 166 -8.58 -6.40 11.14
N LEU A 167 -8.63 -5.07 11.06
CA LEU A 167 -9.26 -4.39 9.94
C LEU A 167 -8.55 -4.75 8.63
N ARG A 168 -9.33 -4.74 7.54
CA ARG A 168 -8.76 -4.66 6.19
C ARG A 168 -8.46 -3.19 5.89
N VAL A 169 -7.48 -2.94 5.04
CA VAL A 169 -7.08 -1.59 4.62
C VAL A 169 -8.27 -0.75 4.13
N LYS A 170 -9.19 -1.37 3.38
CA LYS A 170 -10.42 -0.71 2.92
C LYS A 170 -11.34 -0.31 4.08
N ASP A 171 -11.55 -1.21 5.03
CA ASP A 171 -12.41 -0.95 6.19
C ASP A 171 -11.85 0.18 7.05
N LEU A 172 -10.52 0.18 7.28
CA LEU A 172 -9.84 1.29 7.95
C LEU A 172 -10.08 2.61 7.23
N LYS A 173 -9.91 2.66 5.91
CA LYS A 173 -10.13 3.88 5.13
C LYS A 173 -11.55 4.42 5.29
N ASP A 174 -12.55 3.53 5.17
CA ASP A 174 -13.96 3.90 5.29
C ASP A 174 -14.25 4.44 6.71
N GLU A 175 -13.67 3.82 7.73
CA GLU A 175 -13.89 4.21 9.13
C GLU A 175 -13.15 5.46 9.58
N MET A 176 -11.92 5.70 9.08
CA MET A 176 -11.23 6.98 9.29
C MET A 176 -12.08 8.16 8.78
N GLY A 177 -12.84 7.95 7.70
CA GLY A 177 -13.79 8.94 7.19
C GLY A 177 -14.95 9.27 8.15
N LEU A 178 -15.35 8.34 9.02
CA LEU A 178 -16.43 8.56 9.99
C LEU A 178 -16.02 9.53 11.10
N LEU A 179 -14.74 9.52 11.47
CA LEU A 179 -14.21 10.34 12.55
C LEU A 179 -13.46 11.59 12.05
N ALA A 180 -13.33 11.79 10.74
CA ALA A 180 -12.48 12.83 10.14
C ALA A 180 -12.81 14.27 10.56
N VAL A 181 -14.07 14.54 10.91
CA VAL A 181 -14.54 15.88 11.34
C VAL A 181 -14.64 16.03 12.86
N MET A 182 -14.30 15.00 13.63
CA MET A 182 -14.39 15.02 15.08
C MET A 182 -13.14 15.66 15.72
N PRO A 183 -13.29 16.29 16.90
CA PRO A 183 -12.13 16.62 17.73
C PRO A 183 -11.31 15.37 18.03
N VAL A 184 -9.98 15.52 18.12
CA VAL A 184 -9.03 14.41 18.32
C VAL A 184 -9.39 13.55 19.55
N ASP A 185 -9.65 14.19 20.69
CA ASP A 185 -9.99 13.48 21.93
C ASP A 185 -11.28 12.66 21.81
N ALA A 186 -12.27 13.19 21.09
CA ALA A 186 -13.52 12.49 20.84
C ALA A 186 -13.31 11.29 19.91
N ALA A 187 -12.49 11.45 18.87
CA ALA A 187 -12.14 10.36 17.97
C ALA A 187 -11.40 9.24 18.71
N ILE A 188 -10.42 9.58 19.56
CA ILE A 188 -9.70 8.61 20.40
C ILE A 188 -10.68 7.87 21.33
N GLY A 189 -11.57 8.60 22.01
CA GLY A 189 -12.58 8.00 22.88
C GLY A 189 -13.50 6.98 22.17
N TRP A 190 -13.87 7.27 20.91
CA TRP A 190 -14.62 6.30 20.08
C TRP A 190 -13.79 5.07 19.73
N LEU A 191 -12.50 5.23 19.39
CA LEU A 191 -11.61 4.11 19.11
C LEU A 191 -11.42 3.23 20.35
N ASP A 192 -11.23 3.82 21.52
CA ASP A 192 -11.07 3.09 22.79
C ASP A 192 -12.33 2.31 23.16
N THR A 193 -13.50 2.93 22.99
CA THR A 193 -14.80 2.28 23.20
C THR A 193 -14.97 1.10 22.25
N ALA A 194 -14.69 1.31 20.97
CA ALA A 194 -14.79 0.28 19.94
C ALA A 194 -13.84 -0.91 20.17
N MET A 195 -12.60 -0.64 20.60
CA MET A 195 -11.64 -1.69 20.99
C MET A 195 -12.11 -2.46 22.22
N THR A 196 -12.61 -1.77 23.24
CA THR A 196 -13.09 -2.38 24.49
C THR A 196 -14.28 -3.29 24.26
N GLU A 197 -15.21 -2.86 23.40
CA GLU A 197 -16.41 -3.63 23.03
C GLU A 197 -16.15 -4.67 21.92
N GLN A 198 -14.93 -4.70 21.35
CA GLN A 198 -14.58 -5.48 20.16
C GLN A 198 -15.56 -5.30 19.00
N LYS A 199 -15.99 -4.05 18.77
CA LYS A 199 -17.06 -3.70 17.85
C LYS A 199 -16.56 -2.65 16.86
N ARG A 200 -16.80 -2.83 15.56
CA ARG A 200 -16.37 -1.84 14.56
C ARG A 200 -17.16 -0.55 14.66
N LEU A 201 -16.56 0.59 14.30
CA LEU A 201 -17.23 1.90 14.31
C LEU A 201 -18.51 1.90 13.49
N ILE A 202 -18.51 1.26 12.31
CA ILE A 202 -19.70 1.17 11.43
C ILE A 202 -20.90 0.45 12.08
N GLU A 203 -20.71 -0.27 13.18
CA GLU A 203 -21.77 -1.02 13.88
C GLU A 203 -22.50 -0.17 14.93
N TYR A 204 -21.98 1.02 15.27
CA TYR A 204 -22.68 1.97 16.14
C TYR A 204 -23.74 2.75 15.35
N ASP A 205 -24.92 2.94 15.94
CA ASP A 205 -26.07 3.54 15.23
C ASP A 205 -25.78 4.91 14.62
N GLN A 206 -24.99 5.72 15.31
CA GLN A 206 -24.56 7.05 14.84
C GLN A 206 -23.63 7.00 13.61
N PHE A 207 -22.98 5.86 13.37
CA PHE A 207 -21.99 5.62 12.32
C PHE A 207 -22.48 4.63 11.26
N LYS A 208 -23.65 4.02 11.47
CA LYS A 208 -24.25 3.12 10.49
C LYS A 208 -24.41 3.86 9.18
N PRO A 209 -23.83 3.35 8.08
CA PRO A 209 -24.01 3.99 6.78
C PRO A 209 -25.50 4.01 6.46
N LYS A 210 -26.04 5.20 6.15
CA LYS A 210 -27.43 5.33 5.68
C LYS A 210 -27.58 4.38 4.49
N GLN A 211 -28.45 3.37 4.61
CA GLN A 211 -28.66 2.40 3.53
C GLN A 211 -28.92 3.15 2.23
N LYS A 212 -28.16 2.84 1.17
CA LYS A 212 -28.48 3.33 -0.18
C LYS A 212 -29.91 2.91 -0.46
N THR A 213 -30.80 3.87 -0.67
CA THR A 213 -32.22 3.58 -0.88
C THR A 213 -32.38 2.64 -2.07
N LYS A 214 -33.32 1.68 -2.02
CA LYS A 214 -33.65 0.79 -3.15
C LYS A 214 -33.80 1.55 -4.47
N LYS A 215 -34.29 2.80 -4.40
CA LYS A 215 -34.44 3.71 -5.53
C LYS A 215 -33.10 4.05 -6.21
N ALA A 216 -32.06 4.39 -5.46
CA ALA A 216 -30.75 4.74 -6.01
C ALA A 216 -30.03 3.55 -6.67
N ASN A 217 -30.22 2.33 -6.14
CA ASN A 217 -29.67 1.12 -6.76
C ASN A 217 -30.44 0.72 -8.02
N ALA A 218 -31.78 0.75 -8.01
CA ALA A 218 -32.59 0.47 -9.19
C ALA A 218 -32.33 1.47 -10.32
N GLU A 219 -32.07 2.74 -9.99
CA GLU A 219 -31.75 3.78 -10.96
C GLU A 219 -30.35 3.58 -11.58
N LYS A 220 -29.34 3.20 -10.78
CA LYS A 220 -28.02 2.79 -11.29
C LYS A 220 -28.08 1.58 -12.21
N GLU A 221 -28.87 0.57 -11.85
CA GLU A 221 -29.03 -0.65 -12.63
C GLU A 221 -29.76 -0.39 -13.96
N ARG A 222 -30.76 0.50 -13.95
CA ARG A 222 -31.43 1.00 -15.15
C ARG A 222 -30.47 1.74 -16.08
N VAL A 223 -29.63 2.63 -15.55
CA VAL A 223 -28.64 3.37 -16.35
C VAL A 223 -27.59 2.44 -16.95
N MET A 224 -27.11 1.46 -16.19
CA MET A 224 -26.15 0.45 -16.68
C MET A 224 -26.73 -0.43 -17.78
N THR A 225 -27.92 -1.00 -17.55
CA THR A 225 -28.64 -1.82 -18.56
C THR A 225 -28.91 -1.04 -19.83
N PHE A 226 -29.31 0.23 -19.69
CA PHE A 226 -29.62 1.06 -20.84
C PHE A 226 -28.37 1.50 -21.61
N ARG A 227 -27.26 1.80 -20.93
CA ARG A 227 -25.99 2.11 -21.61
C ARG A 227 -25.53 0.94 -22.48
N ALA A 228 -25.61 -0.29 -21.97
CA ALA A 228 -25.32 -1.49 -22.76
C ALA A 228 -26.26 -1.64 -23.99
N TYR A 229 -27.53 -1.25 -23.86
CA TYR A 229 -28.47 -1.19 -24.99
C TYR A 229 -28.05 -0.16 -26.04
N VAL A 230 -27.65 1.05 -25.62
CA VAL A 230 -27.14 2.09 -26.53
C VAL A 230 -25.88 1.60 -27.25
N ASP A 231 -24.88 1.12 -26.51
CA ASP A 231 -23.60 0.69 -27.07
C ASP A 231 -23.78 -0.46 -28.08
N SER A 232 -24.72 -1.38 -27.84
CA SER A 232 -25.01 -2.50 -28.76
C SER A 232 -25.90 -2.14 -29.97
N THR A 233 -26.47 -0.93 -30.00
CA THR A 233 -27.44 -0.49 -31.01
C THR A 233 -26.94 0.66 -31.87
N VAL A 234 -26.03 1.50 -31.37
CA VAL A 234 -25.48 2.66 -32.09
C VAL A 234 -24.85 2.28 -33.42
N ASP A 235 -24.08 1.18 -33.47
CA ASP A 235 -23.45 0.69 -34.71
C ASP A 235 -24.45 0.23 -35.78
N LYS A 236 -25.69 -0.05 -35.37
CA LYS A 236 -26.77 -0.49 -36.26
C LYS A 236 -27.60 0.68 -36.80
N LEU A 237 -27.46 1.89 -36.23
CA LEU A 237 -28.23 3.08 -36.62
C LEU A 237 -28.16 3.45 -38.12
N PRO A 238 -27.03 3.29 -38.83
CA PRO A 238 -26.98 3.56 -40.27
C PRO A 238 -27.83 2.62 -41.11
N TYR A 239 -28.16 1.43 -40.57
CA TYR A 239 -28.89 0.36 -41.25
C TYR A 239 -30.35 0.24 -40.79
N MET A 240 -30.79 1.10 -39.87
CA MET A 240 -32.17 1.12 -39.38
C MET A 240 -33.08 1.90 -40.32
N ASP A 241 -34.33 1.44 -40.44
CA ASP A 241 -35.36 2.25 -41.10
C ASP A 241 -35.69 3.52 -40.30
N ARG A 242 -36.39 4.44 -40.95
CA ARG A 242 -36.71 5.77 -40.40
C ARG A 242 -37.53 5.69 -39.11
N THR A 243 -38.40 4.69 -38.99
CA THR A 243 -39.27 4.49 -37.82
C THR A 243 -38.48 3.93 -36.65
N ALA A 244 -37.64 2.92 -36.89
CA ALA A 244 -36.77 2.31 -35.89
C ALA A 244 -35.74 3.32 -35.35
N ARG A 245 -35.19 4.17 -36.23
CA ARG A 245 -34.26 5.23 -35.83
C ARG A 245 -34.94 6.31 -34.98
N ALA A 246 -36.16 6.70 -35.31
CA ALA A 246 -36.93 7.67 -34.51
C ALA A 246 -37.23 7.12 -33.11
N ALA A 247 -37.65 5.85 -33.02
CA ALA A 247 -37.92 5.18 -31.75
C ALA A 247 -36.65 5.05 -30.88
N PHE A 248 -35.49 4.79 -31.48
CA PHE A 248 -34.21 4.76 -30.75
C PHE A 248 -33.86 6.15 -30.17
N ILE A 249 -33.98 7.21 -30.98
CA ILE A 249 -33.68 8.58 -30.54
C ILE A 249 -34.63 8.97 -29.39
N GLU A 250 -35.94 8.75 -29.55
CA GLU A 250 -36.93 9.05 -28.52
C GLU A 250 -36.63 8.32 -27.20
N ARG A 251 -36.26 7.04 -27.29
CA ARG A 251 -35.95 6.21 -26.12
C ARG A 251 -34.65 6.63 -25.42
N THR A 252 -33.69 7.19 -26.16
CA THR A 252 -32.40 7.64 -25.65
C THR A 252 -32.40 9.09 -25.15
N SER A 253 -33.40 9.91 -25.53
CA SER A 253 -33.55 11.31 -25.06
C SER A 253 -33.60 11.43 -23.54
N TRP A 254 -34.24 10.47 -22.84
CA TRP A 254 -34.29 10.47 -21.37
C TRP A 254 -32.88 10.46 -20.73
N LEU A 255 -31.90 9.80 -21.36
CA LEU A 255 -30.53 9.77 -20.83
C LEU A 255 -29.77 11.06 -21.07
N ALA A 256 -30.01 11.73 -22.19
CA ALA A 256 -29.48 13.07 -22.41
C ALA A 256 -29.99 14.02 -21.32
N ASP A 257 -31.29 13.98 -21.01
CA ASP A 257 -31.90 14.77 -19.94
C ASP A 257 -31.39 14.38 -18.55
N TYR A 258 -31.19 13.08 -18.30
CA TYR A 258 -30.67 12.55 -17.03
C TYR A 258 -29.22 13.01 -16.79
N TYR A 259 -28.35 12.89 -17.80
CA TYR A 259 -26.97 13.36 -17.69
C TYR A 259 -26.91 14.88 -17.56
N ALA A 260 -27.72 15.63 -18.31
CA ALA A 260 -27.80 17.09 -18.18
C ALA A 260 -28.09 17.52 -16.73
N LYS A 261 -29.11 16.91 -16.10
CA LYS A 261 -29.46 17.17 -14.68
C LYS A 261 -28.34 16.80 -13.70
N LEU A 262 -27.62 15.71 -13.94
CA LEU A 262 -26.47 15.34 -13.09
C LEU A 262 -25.33 16.36 -13.19
N THR A 263 -25.06 16.89 -14.39
CA THR A 263 -24.07 17.96 -14.58
C THR A 263 -24.47 19.26 -13.90
N GLU A 264 -25.76 19.62 -13.88
CA GLU A 264 -26.26 20.80 -13.16
C GLU A 264 -26.15 20.63 -11.64
N GLN A 265 -26.51 19.47 -11.10
CA GLN A 265 -26.37 19.16 -9.68
C GLN A 265 -24.90 19.18 -9.21
N ALA A 266 -23.97 18.71 -10.05
CA ALA A 266 -22.54 18.76 -9.77
C ALA A 266 -21.98 20.19 -9.76
N LYS A 267 -22.55 21.11 -10.55
CA LYS A 267 -22.16 22.54 -10.58
C LYS A 267 -22.72 23.35 -9.42
N GLY A 268 -23.85 22.95 -8.83
CA GLY A 268 -24.46 23.62 -7.68
C GLY A 268 -23.89 23.22 -6.31
N SER A 269 -22.88 22.33 -6.29
CA SER A 269 -22.22 21.84 -5.06
C SER A 269 -20.73 22.24 -4.97
N GLN A 270 -20.29 23.21 -5.78
CA GLN A 270 -18.98 23.88 -5.67
C GLN A 270 -19.10 25.22 -4.96
#